data_AF-A0A6B9VM75-F1
#
_entry.id   AF-A0A6B9VM75-F1
#
_cell.length_a   1.000
_cell.length_b   1.000
_cell.length_c   1.000
_cell.angle_alpha   90.00
_cell.angle_beta   90.00
_cell.angle_gamma   90.00
#
_symmetry.space_group_name_H-M   'P 1'
#
loop_
_entity.id
_entity.type
_entity.pdbx_description
1 polymer ?
#
loop_
_entity_poly.entity_id
_entity_poly.type
_entity_poly.pdbx_seq_one_letter_code
_entity_poly.pdbx_strand_id
1 'polypeptide(L)' 'WKNIKYSEKGTKKSDFVAGSSIPTGFSYYPPEDKLFLAVPRMFKGVPHALTEIIVKKHQAKKSPSLNPFTGRPK' A
#
# COMPACT_ATOMS: atom_id res chain seq x y z
N TRP A 1 -6.59 -7.33 5.64
CA TRP A 1 -7.38 -6.95 4.45
C TRP A 1 -7.99 -8.21 3.85
N LYS A 2 -9.25 -8.18 3.35
CA LYS A 2 -9.75 -9.25 2.46
C LYS A 2 -9.22 -9.09 1.02
N ASN A 3 -9.16 -7.84 0.54
CA ASN A 3 -8.50 -7.45 -0.71
C ASN A 3 -7.75 -6.15 -0.48
N ILE A 4 -6.58 -6.01 -1.12
CA ILE A 4 -5.81 -4.77 -1.12
C ILE A 4 -6.45 -3.76 -2.06
N LYS A 5 -6.51 -2.52 -1.58
CA LYS A 5 -6.98 -1.36 -2.34
C LYS A 5 -5.91 -0.29 -2.33
N TYR A 6 -5.81 0.45 -3.41
CA TYR A 6 -4.91 1.59 -3.52
C TYR A 6 -5.70 2.89 -3.42
N SER A 7 -5.07 3.94 -2.92
CA SER A 7 -5.65 5.28 -2.95
C SER A 7 -5.62 5.83 -4.38
N GLU A 8 -6.56 6.73 -4.69
CA GLU A 8 -6.62 7.38 -6.02
C GLU A 8 -5.47 8.38 -6.23
N LYS A 9 -4.66 8.64 -5.20
CA LYS A 9 -3.45 9.47 -5.31
C LYS A 9 -2.38 8.71 -6.10
N GLY A 10 -2.37 8.92 -7.41
CA GLY A 10 -1.40 8.34 -8.33
C GLY A 10 -1.73 6.93 -8.80
N THR A 11 -2.98 6.47 -8.66
CA THR A 11 -3.43 5.16 -9.14
C THR A 11 -4.84 5.26 -9.72
N LYS A 12 -5.03 4.89 -10.99
CA LYS A 12 -6.37 4.78 -11.58
C LYS A 12 -6.95 3.39 -11.30
N LYS A 13 -8.28 3.28 -11.31
CA LYS A 13 -8.95 1.97 -11.12
C LYS A 13 -8.59 0.94 -12.20
N SER A 14 -8.23 1.40 -13.41
CA SER A 14 -7.71 0.57 -14.49
C SER A 14 -6.36 -0.07 -14.20
N ASP A 15 -5.61 0.48 -13.24
CA ASP A 15 -4.21 0.13 -13.03
C ASP A 15 -4.04 -1.03 -12.04
N PHE A 16 -5.11 -1.44 -11.35
CA PHE A 16 -5.07 -2.53 -10.38
C PHE A 16 -6.09 -3.63 -10.67
N VAL A 17 -5.66 -4.87 -10.48
CA VAL A 17 -6.51 -6.07 -10.61
C VAL A 17 -6.74 -6.63 -9.22
N ALA A 18 -8.00 -6.79 -8.83
CA ALA A 18 -8.36 -7.35 -7.52
C ALA A 18 -7.73 -8.74 -7.35
N GLY A 19 -7.14 -8.99 -6.18
CA GLY A 19 -6.47 -10.27 -5.87
C GLY A 19 -5.05 -10.43 -6.40
N SER A 20 -4.58 -9.57 -7.30
CA SER A 20 -3.20 -9.64 -7.83
C SER A 20 -2.15 -9.05 -6.89
N SER A 21 -2.58 -8.24 -5.91
CA SER A 21 -1.71 -7.60 -4.93
C SER A 21 -1.55 -8.47 -3.68
N ILE A 22 -0.42 -9.17 -3.59
CA ILE A 22 -0.08 -10.06 -2.47
C ILE A 22 1.14 -9.49 -1.74
N PRO A 23 0.98 -8.93 -0.53
CA PRO A 23 2.12 -8.47 0.25
C PRO A 23 2.97 -9.65 0.69
N THR A 24 4.27 -9.47 0.65
CA THR A 24 5.25 -10.49 1.08
C THR A 24 6.11 -10.02 2.24
N GLY A 25 6.14 -8.71 2.51
CA GLY A 25 6.89 -8.14 3.62
C GLY A 25 6.25 -6.87 4.16
N PHE A 26 6.60 -6.53 5.39
CA PHE A 26 6.18 -5.29 6.03
C PHE A 26 7.29 -4.75 6.93
N SER A 27 7.24 -3.44 7.19
CA SER A 27 8.07 -2.80 8.22
C SER A 27 7.29 -1.66 8.84
N TYR A 28 7.28 -1.57 10.16
CA TYR A 28 6.68 -0.45 10.88
C TYR A 28 7.77 0.50 11.33
N TYR A 29 7.58 1.79 11.08
CA TYR A 29 8.48 2.85 11.47
C TYR A 29 7.79 3.77 12.49
N PRO A 30 8.01 3.51 13.79
CA PRO A 30 7.35 4.24 14.87
C PRO A 30 7.53 5.77 14.86
N PRO A 31 8.70 6.34 14.53
CA PRO A 31 8.92 7.79 14.59
C PRO A 31 7.94 8.62 13.75
N GLU A 32 7.50 8.08 12.60
CA GLU A 32 6.50 8.74 11.74
C GLU A 32 5.15 8.03 11.73
N ASP A 33 5.01 6.98 12.56
CA ASP A 33 3.81 6.14 12.63
C ASP A 33 3.38 5.60 11.25
N LYS A 34 4.36 5.13 10.49
CA LYS A 34 4.17 4.61 9.13
C LYS A 34 4.33 3.10 9.10
N LEU A 35 3.39 2.42 8.46
CA LEU A 35 3.51 1.01 8.08
C LEU A 35 3.83 0.93 6.59
N PHE A 36 4.96 0.30 6.27
CA PHE A 36 5.36 0.00 4.90
C PHE A 36 4.97 -1.44 4.56
N LEU A 37 4.43 -1.64 3.35
CA LEU A 37 4.14 -2.96 2.81
C LEU A 37 4.86 -3.13 1.47
N ALA A 38 5.58 -4.24 1.34
CA ALA A 38 6.17 -4.70 0.10
C ALA A 38 5.15 -5.57 -0.64
N VAL A 39 4.71 -5.11 -1.80
CA VAL A 39 3.76 -5.80 -2.68
C VAL A 39 4.46 -6.05 -4.02
N PRO A 40 5.21 -7.16 -4.15
CA PRO A 40 5.97 -7.42 -5.37
C PRO A 40 5.05 -7.50 -6.60
N ARG A 41 5.52 -6.95 -7.73
CA ARG A 41 4.79 -6.95 -9.01
C ARG A 41 4.90 -8.30 -9.73
N MET A 42 4.57 -9.39 -9.03
CA MET A 42 4.59 -10.75 -9.59
C MET A 42 3.49 -10.97 -10.63
N PHE A 43 2.36 -10.29 -10.45
CA PHE A 43 1.21 -10.33 -11.34
C PHE A 43 0.92 -8.94 -11.91
N LYS A 44 0.24 -8.88 -13.06
CA LYS A 44 -0.25 -7.61 -13.63
C LYS A 44 -1.24 -6.95 -12.66
N GLY A 45 -1.37 -5.62 -12.74
CA GLY A 45 -2.31 -4.88 -11.89
C GLY A 45 -1.83 -4.66 -10.46
N VAL A 46 -0.51 -4.58 -10.24
CA VAL A 46 0.12 -4.14 -8.99
C VAL A 46 0.80 -2.79 -9.24
N PRO A 47 0.14 -1.66 -8.92
CA PRO A 47 0.61 -0.33 -9.29
C PRO A 47 1.88 0.08 -8.54
N HIS A 48 1.97 -0.22 -7.26
CA HIS A 48 3.09 0.19 -6.40
C HIS A 48 3.72 -1.01 -5.71
N ALA A 49 5.02 -1.21 -5.93
CA ALA A 49 5.77 -2.31 -5.34
C ALA A 49 6.08 -2.07 -3.85
N LEU A 50 6.28 -0.80 -3.48
CA LEU A 50 6.46 -0.35 -2.12
C LEU A 50 5.37 0.68 -1.80
N THR A 51 4.70 0.48 -0.68
CA THR A 51 3.56 1.29 -0.26
C THR A 51 3.69 1.71 1.19
N GLU A 52 2.94 2.76 1.55
CA GLU A 52 2.90 3.28 2.92
C GLU A 52 1.47 3.55 3.39
N ILE A 53 1.29 3.40 4.71
CA ILE A 53 0.06 3.69 5.45
C ILE A 53 0.46 4.54 6.66
N ILE A 54 -0.25 5.63 6.91
CA ILE A 54 -0.14 6.42 8.14
C ILE A 54 -1.11 5.82 9.17
N VAL A 55 -0.60 5.09 10.17
CA VAL A 55 -1.41 4.20 11.02
C VAL A 55 -2.46 4.98 11.83
N LYS A 56 -2.08 6.10 12.46
CA LYS A 56 -2.99 7.01 13.18
C LYS A 56 -4.22 7.45 12.38
N LYS A 57 -4.11 7.59 11.05
CA LYS A 57 -5.24 8.01 10.19
C LYS A 57 -6.25 6.88 9.95
N HIS A 58 -5.94 5.66 10.36
CA HIS A 58 -6.66 4.46 9.97
C HIS A 58 -7.06 3.57 11.15
N GLN A 59 -7.43 4.18 12.28
CA GLN A 59 -7.97 3.48 13.47
C GLN A 59 -9.41 2.93 13.28
N ALA A 60 -9.88 2.75 12.04
CA ALA A 60 -11.26 2.41 11.73
C ALA A 60 -11.49 0.89 11.54
N LYS A 61 -12.76 0.45 11.65
CA LYS A 61 -13.23 -0.94 11.41
C LYS A 61 -12.99 -1.47 9.98
N LYS A 62 -12.42 -0.68 9.08
CA LYS A 62 -12.17 -1.04 7.67
C LYS A 62 -10.67 -1.04 7.40
N SER A 63 -10.19 -2.00 6.61
CA SER A 63 -8.80 -2.04 6.21
C SER A 63 -8.45 -0.83 5.32
N PRO A 64 -7.29 -0.18 5.53
CA PRO A 64 -6.97 1.07 4.83
C PRO A 64 -6.55 0.83 3.38
N SER A 65 -6.64 1.88 2.56
CA SER A 65 -6.06 1.86 1.21
C SER A 65 -4.56 2.16 1.27
N LEU A 66 -3.78 1.53 0.40
CA LEU A 66 -2.34 1.73 0.29
C LEU A 66 -2.02 2.98 -0.52
N ASN A 67 -1.06 3.76 -0.06
CA ASN A 67 -0.51 4.89 -0.80
C ASN A 67 0.84 4.50 -1.41
N PRO A 68 1.24 5.12 -2.53
CA PRO A 68 2.61 5.00 -3.02
C PRO A 68 3.59 5.47 -1.95
N PHE A 69 4.74 4.80 -1.84
CA PHE A 69 5.83 5.24 -0.98
C PHE A 69 6.31 6.64 -1.41
N THR A 70 6.46 7.55 -0.44
CA THR A 70 6.80 8.96 -0.70
C THR A 70 8.25 9.30 -0.37
N GLY A 71 9.03 8.36 0.16
CA GLY A 71 10.43 8.59 0.47
C GLY A 71 11.23 8.91 -0.80
N ARG A 72 12.10 9.92 -0.69
CA ARG A 72 13.04 10.28 -1.74
C ARG A 72 14.38 9.59 -1.47
N PRO A 73 15.05 9.00 -2.47
CA PRO A 73 16.44 8.62 -2.30
C PRO A 73 17.24 9.88 -1.95
N LYS A 74 18.16 9.75 -0.98
CA LYS A 74 19.16 10.78 -0.69
C LYS A 74 20.28 10.70 -1.70
#